data_AF-A0A2V7FVD7-F1
#
_entry.id   AF-A0A2V7FVD7-F1
#
_cell.length_a   1.000
_cell.length_b   1.000
_cell.length_c   1.000
_cell.angle_alpha   90.00
_cell.angle_beta   90.00
_cell.angle_gamma   90.00
#
_symmetry.space_group_name_H-M   'P 1'
#
loop_
_entity.id
_entity.type
_entity.pdbx_description
1 polymer ?
#
loop_
_entity_poly.entity_id
_entity_poly.type
_entity_poly.pdbx_seq_one_letter_code
_entity_poly.pdbx_strand_id
1 'polypeptide(L)'
;MFADLAKASGQLDPTGIGFTKGDIMYGGDMTKWRKFANSLRLRLAMHLANVDPATAQSEAQAAVTAGVFDSSGDNAQLLYLASAPNQNPIYNDARGRDDYGMSKTYVDSLKSWKDPRLPVFAQLNKDTIVANRTYRGLPNGLNDGAGDPLFLISRYGAYWRETPNAPIALLTYSEVLFLEAEAAQRGWIGGTADSLYSAAIRASMKQYGISDSASNAYLSDTVRVRYNPATGLTQIAYQKWVSMFMQGMEAWTEVRRTQVPTLVPGPNAVLAKIPERLPYADNEQVLNQANVAAAVAAQHFTSSTDLQTPLWFTGRH
;
A
#
# COMPACT_ATOMS: atom_id res chain seq x y z
N MET A 1 -4.54 14.78 14.36
CA MET A 1 -4.77 13.41 13.84
C MET A 1 -4.84 12.36 14.95
N PHE A 2 -3.78 12.03 15.70
CA PHE A 2 -3.87 10.99 16.76
C PHE A 2 -4.96 11.29 17.80
N ALA A 3 -4.98 12.51 18.34
CA ALA A 3 -6.01 12.94 19.29
C ALA A 3 -7.44 12.83 18.71
N ASP A 4 -7.62 13.20 17.43
CA ASP A 4 -8.91 13.14 16.75
C ASP A 4 -9.37 11.69 16.54
N LEU A 5 -8.47 10.81 16.11
CA LEU A 5 -8.77 9.38 15.91
C LEU A 5 -9.04 8.67 17.23
N ALA A 6 -8.26 8.96 18.28
CA ALA A 6 -8.49 8.41 19.62
C ALA A 6 -9.85 8.88 20.18
N LYS A 7 -10.16 10.17 20.04
CA LYS A 7 -11.46 10.72 20.44
C LYS A 7 -12.59 10.08 19.64
N ALA A 8 -12.48 10.02 18.32
CA ALA A 8 -13.50 9.40 17.46
C ALA A 8 -13.73 7.94 17.86
N SER A 9 -12.66 7.12 17.96
CA SER A 9 -12.75 5.72 18.40
C SER A 9 -13.44 5.55 19.76
N GLY A 10 -13.16 6.43 20.72
CA GLY A 10 -13.81 6.41 22.04
C GLY A 10 -15.26 6.89 22.05
N GLN A 11 -15.67 7.69 21.06
CA GLN A 11 -17.03 8.21 20.93
C GLN A 11 -17.96 7.32 20.09
N LEU A 12 -17.40 6.41 19.27
CA LEU A 12 -18.19 5.47 18.48
C LEU A 12 -18.77 4.39 19.41
N ASP A 13 -20.08 4.42 19.59
CA ASP A 13 -20.83 3.34 20.24
C ASP A 13 -20.95 2.14 19.28
N PRO A 14 -20.33 0.98 19.58
CA PRO A 14 -20.39 -0.21 18.73
C PRO A 14 -21.81 -0.77 18.57
N THR A 15 -22.70 -0.47 19.52
CA THR A 15 -24.11 -0.89 19.52
C THR A 15 -25.04 0.18 18.93
N GLY A 16 -24.49 1.36 18.62
CA GLY A 16 -25.23 2.48 18.06
C GLY A 16 -25.73 2.22 16.64
N ILE A 17 -26.78 2.94 16.25
CA ILE A 17 -27.33 2.90 14.90
C ILE A 17 -26.49 3.82 14.01
N GLY A 18 -25.62 3.24 13.18
CA GLY A 18 -24.91 3.97 12.14
C GLY A 18 -25.80 4.39 10.97
N PHE A 19 -25.22 5.07 9.99
CA PHE A 19 -25.93 5.45 8.77
C PHE A 19 -26.25 4.20 7.92
N THR A 20 -27.49 3.72 7.99
CA THR A 20 -27.97 2.55 7.23
C THR A 20 -28.11 2.83 5.72
N LYS A 21 -27.95 4.08 5.29
CA LYS A 21 -27.89 4.51 3.89
C LYS A 21 -26.72 5.48 3.71
N GLY A 22 -26.01 5.35 2.59
CA GLY A 22 -24.91 6.25 2.21
C GLY A 22 -23.53 5.82 2.70
N ASP A 23 -23.44 4.95 3.72
CA ASP A 23 -22.18 4.30 4.08
C ASP A 23 -21.92 3.11 3.14
N ILE A 24 -21.11 3.36 2.12
CA ILE A 24 -20.71 2.35 1.12
C ILE A 24 -19.51 1.50 1.54
N MET A 25 -18.98 1.70 2.76
CA MET A 25 -17.82 0.96 3.27
C MET A 25 -18.24 -0.10 4.28
N TYR A 26 -19.01 0.30 5.30
CA TYR A 26 -19.41 -0.60 6.39
C TYR A 26 -20.93 -0.69 6.60
N GLY A 27 -21.73 -0.02 5.77
CA GLY A 27 -23.19 -0.09 5.86
C GLY A 27 -23.76 0.36 7.21
N GLY A 28 -23.06 1.24 7.92
CA GLY A 28 -23.44 1.71 9.25
C GLY A 28 -22.95 0.83 10.40
N ASP A 29 -22.09 -0.18 10.16
CA ASP A 29 -21.47 -0.98 11.23
C ASP A 29 -20.44 -0.15 12.00
N MET A 30 -20.85 0.34 13.17
CA MET A 30 -20.05 1.20 14.02
C MET A 30 -18.89 0.47 14.69
N THR A 31 -18.97 -0.85 14.84
CA THR A 31 -17.86 -1.67 15.34
C THR A 31 -16.69 -1.63 14.34
N LYS A 32 -16.99 -1.78 13.05
CA LYS A 32 -15.98 -1.70 11.99
C LYS A 32 -15.39 -0.29 11.83
N TRP A 33 -16.21 0.75 11.94
CA TRP A 33 -15.70 2.13 11.95
C TRP A 33 -14.72 2.38 13.10
N ARG A 34 -15.02 1.86 14.30
CA ARG A 34 -14.11 1.98 15.45
C ARG A 34 -12.79 1.25 15.21
N LYS A 35 -12.84 0.00 14.73
CA LYS A 35 -11.62 -0.75 14.38
C LYS A 35 -10.82 -0.05 13.27
N PHE A 36 -11.48 0.57 12.29
CA PHE A 36 -10.80 1.33 11.24
C PHE A 36 -10.09 2.57 11.79
N ALA A 37 -10.73 3.34 12.67
CA ALA A 37 -10.09 4.48 13.33
C ALA A 37 -8.83 4.07 14.10
N ASN A 38 -8.89 2.97 14.85
CA ASN A 38 -7.74 2.43 15.58
C ASN A 38 -6.65 1.89 14.63
N SER A 39 -7.03 1.22 13.56
CA SER A 39 -6.08 0.68 12.59
C SER A 39 -5.36 1.78 11.80
N LEU A 40 -6.07 2.86 11.46
CA LEU A 40 -5.47 4.06 10.87
C LEU A 40 -4.52 4.75 11.85
N ARG A 41 -4.88 4.79 13.14
CA ARG A 41 -3.99 5.28 14.20
C ARG A 41 -2.69 4.48 14.27
N LEU A 42 -2.77 3.15 14.20
CA LEU A 42 -1.59 2.28 14.14
C LEU A 42 -0.73 2.55 12.89
N ARG A 43 -1.34 2.75 11.72
CA ARG A 43 -0.62 3.12 10.49
C ARG A 43 0.17 4.41 10.67
N LEU A 44 -0.48 5.46 11.17
CA LEU A 44 0.16 6.75 11.41
C LEU A 44 1.27 6.66 12.46
N ALA A 45 1.10 5.81 13.48
CA ALA A 45 2.16 5.54 14.45
C ALA A 45 3.40 4.96 13.77
N MET A 46 3.24 3.99 12.86
CA MET A 46 4.37 3.46 12.09
C MET A 46 5.00 4.49 11.16
N HIS A 47 4.24 5.44 10.62
CA HIS A 47 4.79 6.55 9.83
C HIS A 47 5.75 7.42 10.64
N LEU A 48 5.55 7.55 11.95
CA LEU A 48 6.44 8.31 12.83
C LEU A 48 7.62 7.52 13.38
N ALA A 49 7.69 6.20 13.14
CA ALA A 49 8.63 5.31 13.81
C ALA A 49 10.11 5.68 13.68
N ASN A 50 10.49 6.47 12.67
CA ASN A 50 11.86 6.92 12.44
C ASN A 50 12.13 8.33 12.99
N VAL A 51 11.11 9.21 13.02
CA VAL A 51 11.27 10.63 13.39
C VAL A 51 10.92 10.91 14.85
N ASP A 52 9.91 10.21 15.38
CA ASP A 52 9.48 10.31 16.77
C ASP A 52 9.07 8.92 17.30
N PRO A 53 10.07 8.06 17.62
CA PRO A 53 9.82 6.70 18.07
C PRO A 53 9.04 6.62 19.38
N ALA A 54 9.17 7.62 20.26
CA ALA A 54 8.48 7.64 21.56
C ALA A 54 6.98 7.84 21.38
N THR A 55 6.58 8.82 20.57
CA THR A 55 5.17 9.01 20.21
C THR A 55 4.65 7.81 19.42
N ALA A 56 5.40 7.32 18.44
CA ALA A 56 5.05 6.14 17.65
C ALA A 56 4.76 4.91 18.52
N GLN A 57 5.63 4.63 19.50
CA GLN A 57 5.45 3.51 20.42
C GLN A 57 4.17 3.66 21.24
N SER A 58 3.94 4.82 21.87
CA SER A 58 2.77 4.99 22.73
C SER A 58 1.46 4.93 21.94
N GLU A 59 1.43 5.50 20.74
CA GLU A 59 0.28 5.50 19.85
C GLU A 59 -0.01 4.10 19.28
N ALA A 60 1.03 3.32 18.94
CA ALA A 60 0.87 1.95 18.48
C ALA A 60 0.29 1.05 19.58
N GLN A 61 0.82 1.13 20.81
CA GLN A 61 0.32 0.38 21.97
C GLN A 61 -1.14 0.72 22.26
N ALA A 62 -1.47 2.01 22.27
CA ALA A 62 -2.82 2.47 22.54
C ALA A 62 -3.80 2.08 21.42
N ALA A 63 -3.38 2.12 20.15
CA ALA A 63 -4.21 1.67 19.02
C ALA A 63 -4.54 0.17 19.10
N VAL A 64 -3.54 -0.68 19.32
CA VAL A 64 -3.71 -2.14 19.47
C VAL A 64 -4.61 -2.46 20.66
N THR A 65 -4.37 -1.82 21.81
CA THR A 65 -5.20 -1.99 23.02
C THR A 65 -6.65 -1.58 22.79
N ALA A 66 -6.90 -0.55 21.99
CA ALA A 66 -8.24 -0.07 21.67
C ALA A 66 -9.01 -0.98 20.69
N GLY A 67 -8.32 -1.93 20.05
CA GLY A 67 -8.87 -2.90 19.09
C GLY A 67 -8.72 -2.44 17.64
N VAL A 68 -7.72 -3.00 16.94
CA VAL A 68 -7.52 -2.86 15.49
C VAL A 68 -8.30 -3.94 14.72
N PHE A 69 -8.12 -4.04 13.40
CA PHE A 69 -8.69 -5.12 12.59
C PHE A 69 -8.29 -6.50 13.12
N ASP A 70 -9.24 -7.42 13.24
CA ASP A 70 -9.00 -8.80 13.69
C ASP A 70 -9.25 -9.85 12.59
N SER A 71 -9.82 -9.44 11.46
CA SER A 71 -10.08 -10.30 10.31
C SER A 71 -10.18 -9.51 9.01
N SER A 72 -10.10 -10.20 7.87
CA SER A 72 -10.32 -9.60 6.55
C SER A 72 -11.73 -9.02 6.36
N GLY A 73 -12.70 -9.39 7.22
CA GLY A 73 -14.04 -8.81 7.22
C GLY A 73 -14.08 -7.35 7.69
N ASP A 74 -13.00 -6.87 8.31
CA ASP A 74 -12.84 -5.49 8.75
C ASP A 74 -12.15 -4.59 7.71
N ASN A 75 -11.72 -5.13 6.56
CA ASN A 75 -11.02 -4.34 5.54
C ASN A 75 -11.79 -3.06 5.19
N ALA A 76 -11.10 -1.91 5.24
CA ALA A 76 -11.64 -0.63 4.79
C ALA A 76 -11.48 -0.55 3.26
N GLN A 77 -12.57 -0.68 2.52
CA GLN A 77 -12.52 -0.70 1.05
C GLN A 77 -13.66 0.11 0.45
N LEU A 78 -13.36 0.76 -0.67
CA LEU A 78 -14.39 1.33 -1.53
C LEU A 78 -15.04 0.21 -2.33
N LEU A 79 -16.34 0.02 -2.13
CA LEU A 79 -17.14 -0.96 -2.84
C LEU A 79 -17.70 -0.37 -4.14
N TYR A 80 -17.60 -1.15 -5.22
CA TYR A 80 -18.12 -0.80 -6.54
C TYR A 80 -19.31 -1.69 -6.89
N LEU A 81 -20.14 -1.23 -7.82
CA LEU A 81 -21.31 -1.98 -8.31
C LEU A 81 -20.96 -2.77 -9.56
N ALA A 82 -21.71 -3.83 -9.83
CA ALA A 82 -21.54 -4.60 -11.07
C ALA A 82 -22.02 -3.84 -12.31
N SER A 83 -22.91 -2.84 -12.13
CA SER A 83 -23.52 -2.04 -13.17
C SER A 83 -23.04 -0.59 -13.17
N ALA A 84 -22.98 0.03 -14.34
CA ALA A 84 -22.70 1.44 -14.52
C ALA A 84 -23.68 2.35 -13.76
N PRO A 85 -23.30 3.59 -13.39
CA PRO A 85 -22.00 4.23 -13.62
C PRO A 85 -20.95 3.95 -12.53
N ASN A 86 -21.29 3.19 -11.50
CA ASN A 86 -20.47 3.02 -10.29
C ASN A 86 -19.60 1.75 -10.32
N GLN A 87 -19.13 1.34 -11.50
CA GLN A 87 -18.20 0.23 -11.66
C GLN A 87 -16.78 0.66 -11.30
N ASN A 88 -15.90 -0.31 -11.01
CA ASN A 88 -14.50 -0.09 -10.75
C ASN A 88 -13.85 0.67 -11.93
N PRO A 89 -13.15 1.78 -11.68
CA PRO A 89 -12.51 2.58 -12.73
C PRO A 89 -11.52 1.80 -13.59
N ILE A 90 -10.77 0.86 -13.01
CA ILE A 90 -9.79 0.04 -13.74
C ILE A 90 -10.49 -0.91 -14.71
N TYR A 91 -11.63 -1.46 -14.30
CA TYR A 91 -12.49 -2.26 -15.19
C TYR A 91 -13.00 -1.39 -16.36
N ASN A 92 -13.49 -0.19 -16.08
CA ASN A 92 -13.99 0.71 -17.12
C ASN A 92 -12.88 1.14 -18.09
N ASP A 93 -11.73 1.55 -17.56
CA ASP A 93 -10.57 1.94 -18.34
C ASP A 93 -10.11 0.81 -19.25
N ALA A 94 -10.09 -0.43 -18.76
CA ALA A 94 -9.67 -1.61 -19.53
C ALA A 94 -10.51 -1.87 -20.79
N ARG A 95 -11.73 -1.33 -20.88
CA ARG A 95 -12.62 -1.48 -22.04
C ARG A 95 -12.34 -0.48 -23.16
N GLY A 96 -11.80 0.68 -22.81
CA GLY A 96 -11.40 1.71 -23.78
C GLY A 96 -9.90 1.78 -24.03
N ARG A 97 -9.09 1.22 -23.12
CA ARG A 97 -7.63 1.35 -23.07
C ARG A 97 -6.94 0.07 -22.65
N ASP A 98 -5.88 -0.29 -23.38
CA ASP A 98 -5.03 -1.44 -23.09
C ASP A 98 -3.55 -1.06 -22.95
N ASP A 99 -3.25 0.17 -22.60
CA ASP A 99 -1.89 0.71 -22.53
C ASP A 99 -1.31 0.76 -21.10
N TYR A 100 -2.11 0.51 -20.04
CA TYR A 100 -1.58 0.38 -18.68
C TYR A 100 -0.87 -0.97 -18.45
N GLY A 101 0.44 -0.97 -18.68
CA GLY A 101 1.36 -2.09 -18.41
C GLY A 101 1.84 -2.16 -16.97
N MET A 102 2.15 -3.36 -16.51
CA MET A 102 2.74 -3.60 -15.19
C MET A 102 4.17 -3.05 -15.11
N SER A 103 4.56 -2.53 -13.95
CA SER A 103 5.96 -2.17 -13.67
C SER A 103 6.88 -3.40 -13.78
N LYS A 104 8.00 -3.26 -14.49
CA LYS A 104 9.08 -4.27 -14.53
C LYS A 104 9.62 -4.55 -13.14
N THR A 105 9.89 -3.50 -12.36
CA THR A 105 10.38 -3.64 -10.99
C THR A 105 9.45 -4.49 -10.13
N TYR A 106 8.15 -4.27 -10.22
CA TYR A 106 7.16 -5.05 -9.46
C TYR A 106 7.10 -6.52 -9.94
N VAL A 107 6.96 -6.72 -11.25
CA VAL A 107 6.87 -8.08 -11.83
C VAL A 107 8.13 -8.90 -11.53
N ASP A 108 9.31 -8.34 -11.73
CA ASP A 108 10.57 -9.05 -11.49
C ASP A 108 10.82 -9.31 -10.00
N SER A 109 10.39 -8.39 -9.14
CA SER A 109 10.39 -8.61 -7.69
C SER A 109 9.56 -9.85 -7.35
N LEU A 110 8.29 -9.93 -7.74
CA LEU A 110 7.46 -11.09 -7.40
C LEU A 110 7.99 -12.38 -8.05
N LYS A 111 8.56 -12.33 -9.27
CA LYS A 111 9.20 -13.49 -9.90
C LYS A 111 10.41 -14.00 -9.11
N SER A 112 11.31 -13.10 -8.72
CA SER A 112 12.52 -13.45 -7.96
C SER A 112 12.19 -14.01 -6.57
N TRP A 113 11.08 -13.58 -5.99
CA TRP A 113 10.53 -14.08 -4.74
C TRP A 113 9.64 -15.32 -4.90
N LYS A 114 9.36 -15.76 -6.13
CA LYS A 114 8.41 -16.86 -6.43
C LYS A 114 7.04 -16.65 -5.78
N ASP A 115 6.58 -15.40 -5.80
CA ASP A 115 5.37 -14.99 -5.10
C ASP A 115 4.09 -15.51 -5.78
N PRO A 116 3.23 -16.27 -5.09
CA PRO A 116 2.00 -16.80 -5.67
C PRO A 116 0.95 -15.72 -5.96
N ARG A 117 1.15 -14.47 -5.52
CA ARG A 117 0.28 -13.33 -5.86
C ARG A 117 0.55 -12.77 -7.26
N LEU A 118 1.66 -13.10 -7.91
CA LEU A 118 1.96 -12.65 -9.27
C LEU A 118 0.82 -12.91 -10.28
N PRO A 119 0.27 -14.14 -10.42
CA PRO A 119 -0.86 -14.40 -11.31
C PRO A 119 -2.15 -13.66 -10.96
N VAL A 120 -2.30 -13.19 -9.71
CA VAL A 120 -3.43 -12.36 -9.29
C VAL A 120 -3.19 -10.91 -9.71
N PHE A 121 -1.97 -10.41 -9.54
CA PHE A 121 -1.64 -8.99 -9.73
C PHE A 121 -1.31 -8.64 -11.18
N ALA A 122 -0.86 -9.62 -11.97
CA ALA A 122 -0.53 -9.46 -13.36
C ALA A 122 -1.19 -10.54 -14.21
N GLN A 123 -1.56 -10.17 -15.44
CA GLN A 123 -1.86 -11.14 -16.50
C GLN A 123 -0.58 -11.51 -17.24
N LEU A 124 -0.53 -12.74 -17.77
CA LEU A 124 0.44 -13.07 -18.80
C LEU A 124 0.29 -12.10 -19.98
N ASN A 125 1.41 -11.70 -20.58
CA ASN A 125 1.39 -10.86 -21.78
C ASN A 125 0.61 -11.54 -22.93
N LYS A 126 0.32 -10.76 -23.97
CA LYS A 126 -0.44 -11.18 -25.16
C LYS A 126 0.49 -11.48 -26.33
N ASP A 127 1.67 -12.06 -26.07
CA ASP A 127 2.62 -12.39 -27.12
C ASP A 127 2.05 -13.43 -28.09
N THR A 128 1.59 -12.94 -29.24
CA THR A 128 0.98 -13.73 -30.32
C THR A 128 1.99 -14.08 -31.41
N ILE A 129 3.23 -13.58 -31.34
CA ILE A 129 4.23 -13.78 -32.39
C ILE A 129 4.96 -15.11 -32.16
N VAL A 130 5.53 -15.29 -30.96
CA VAL A 130 6.21 -16.53 -30.58
C VAL A 130 5.34 -17.43 -29.70
N ALA A 131 4.14 -16.97 -29.34
CA ALA A 131 3.18 -17.67 -28.46
C ALA A 131 3.74 -18.09 -27.09
N ASN A 132 4.85 -17.49 -26.64
CA ASN A 132 5.49 -17.77 -25.36
C ASN A 132 5.06 -16.76 -24.29
N ARG A 133 3.79 -16.88 -23.86
CA ARG A 133 3.19 -15.93 -22.92
C ARG A 133 3.88 -15.98 -21.56
N THR A 134 4.32 -14.84 -21.06
CA THR A 134 5.06 -14.73 -19.79
C THR A 134 4.67 -13.49 -18.99
N TYR A 135 5.08 -13.44 -17.71
CA TYR A 135 5.02 -12.22 -16.91
C TYR A 135 6.21 -11.32 -17.24
N ARG A 136 5.89 -10.14 -17.80
CA ARG A 136 6.88 -9.18 -18.28
C ARG A 136 6.39 -7.76 -18.02
N GLY A 137 6.99 -7.07 -17.07
CA GLY A 137 6.68 -5.66 -16.85
C GLY A 137 7.45 -4.74 -17.79
N LEU A 138 6.95 -3.51 -17.93
CA LEU A 138 7.57 -2.42 -18.67
C LEU A 138 8.55 -1.66 -17.74
N PRO A 139 9.79 -1.37 -18.18
CA PRO A 139 10.69 -0.51 -17.40
C PRO A 139 10.00 0.82 -17.06
N ASN A 140 10.00 1.19 -15.77
CA ASN A 140 9.45 2.45 -15.32
C ASN A 140 10.31 3.62 -15.84
N GLY A 141 9.69 4.77 -16.13
CA GLY A 141 10.42 5.98 -16.52
C GLY A 141 11.01 5.94 -17.92
N LEU A 142 10.39 5.20 -18.85
CA LEU A 142 10.66 5.31 -20.28
C LEU A 142 9.94 6.52 -20.89
N ASN A 143 10.48 7.03 -22.00
CA ASN A 143 9.79 8.03 -22.81
C ASN A 143 8.64 7.37 -23.57
N ASP A 144 7.65 8.17 -23.98
CA ASP A 144 6.59 7.67 -24.84
C ASP A 144 7.16 7.08 -26.14
N GLY A 145 6.61 5.94 -26.57
CA GLY A 145 7.10 5.17 -27.72
C GLY A 145 8.43 4.42 -27.54
N ALA A 146 9.16 4.61 -26.42
CA ALA A 146 10.43 3.91 -26.17
C ALA A 146 10.27 2.51 -25.52
N GLY A 147 9.03 2.14 -25.16
CA GLY A 147 8.71 0.84 -24.60
C GLY A 147 8.61 -0.26 -25.66
N ASP A 148 8.78 -1.49 -25.21
CA ASP A 148 8.46 -2.66 -26.04
C ASP A 148 6.98 -2.64 -26.45
N PRO A 149 6.63 -3.25 -27.59
CA PRO A 149 5.24 -3.36 -28.03
C PRO A 149 4.31 -3.85 -26.91
N LEU A 150 3.14 -3.20 -26.82
CA LEU A 150 2.17 -3.39 -25.75
C LEU A 150 1.79 -4.87 -25.51
N PHE A 151 1.73 -5.68 -26.57
CA PHE A 151 1.39 -7.10 -26.47
C PHE A 151 2.46 -7.94 -25.75
N LEU A 152 3.71 -7.48 -25.67
CA LEU A 152 4.78 -8.12 -24.90
C LEU A 152 4.74 -7.80 -23.41
N ILE A 153 3.90 -6.85 -22.99
CA ILE A 153 3.85 -6.34 -21.62
C ILE A 153 2.66 -6.96 -20.88
N SER A 154 2.86 -7.37 -19.63
CA SER A 154 1.81 -7.80 -18.72
C SER A 154 0.89 -6.65 -18.34
N ARG A 155 -0.40 -6.94 -18.18
CA ARG A 155 -1.40 -5.99 -17.67
C ARG A 155 -1.71 -6.26 -16.21
N TYR A 156 -2.37 -5.30 -15.57
CA TYR A 156 -3.04 -5.54 -14.28
C TYR A 156 -3.86 -6.83 -14.32
N GLY A 157 -3.85 -7.57 -13.22
CA GLY A 157 -4.56 -8.83 -13.10
C GLY A 157 -6.07 -8.73 -13.38
N ALA A 158 -6.64 -9.87 -13.79
CA ALA A 158 -8.07 -9.99 -14.11
C ALA A 158 -8.97 -9.59 -12.93
N TYR A 159 -8.51 -9.73 -11.69
CA TYR A 159 -9.25 -9.35 -10.49
C TYR A 159 -9.75 -7.89 -10.54
N TRP A 160 -8.99 -6.94 -11.09
CA TRP A 160 -9.45 -5.55 -11.23
C TRP A 160 -9.89 -5.20 -12.65
N ARG A 161 -9.24 -5.77 -13.67
CA ARG A 161 -9.54 -5.43 -15.07
C ARG A 161 -10.82 -6.07 -15.61
N GLU A 162 -11.21 -7.23 -15.08
CA GLU A 162 -12.30 -8.03 -15.64
C GLU A 162 -13.49 -8.19 -14.67
N THR A 163 -13.35 -7.67 -13.45
CA THR A 163 -14.40 -7.73 -12.42
C THR A 163 -14.94 -6.32 -12.15
N PRO A 164 -16.15 -5.98 -12.60
CA PRO A 164 -16.68 -4.61 -12.53
C PRO A 164 -16.89 -4.09 -11.11
N ASN A 165 -17.12 -4.98 -10.15
CA ASN A 165 -17.35 -4.64 -8.75
C ASN A 165 -16.14 -4.92 -7.85
N ALA A 166 -14.94 -5.10 -8.42
CA ALA A 166 -13.73 -5.33 -7.63
C ALA A 166 -13.50 -4.16 -6.65
N PRO A 167 -13.35 -4.40 -5.34
CA PRO A 167 -13.14 -3.33 -4.37
C PRO A 167 -11.72 -2.76 -4.49
N ILE A 168 -11.57 -1.49 -4.10
CA ILE A 168 -10.25 -0.84 -3.92
C ILE A 168 -10.06 -0.59 -2.43
N ALA A 169 -8.98 -1.15 -1.86
CA ALA A 169 -8.70 -1.04 -0.44
C ALA A 169 -8.11 0.33 -0.08
N LEU A 170 -8.50 0.85 1.08
CA LEU A 170 -7.84 1.97 1.76
C LEU A 170 -6.86 1.45 2.83
N LEU A 171 -7.30 0.45 3.61
CA LEU A 171 -6.51 -0.24 4.64
C LEU A 171 -7.03 -1.68 4.76
N THR A 172 -6.13 -2.66 4.81
CA THR A 172 -6.47 -4.08 4.90
C THR A 172 -6.00 -4.70 6.21
N TYR A 173 -6.64 -5.79 6.62
CA TYR A 173 -6.22 -6.60 7.76
C TYR A 173 -4.80 -7.14 7.59
N SER A 174 -4.40 -7.54 6.38
CA SER A 174 -3.01 -7.96 6.15
C SER A 174 -2.02 -6.82 6.41
N GLU A 175 -2.38 -5.59 6.05
CA GLU A 175 -1.56 -4.43 6.35
C GLU A 175 -1.48 -4.17 7.86
N VAL A 176 -2.61 -4.24 8.57
CA VAL A 176 -2.64 -4.12 10.04
C VAL A 176 -1.72 -5.16 10.70
N LEU A 177 -1.78 -6.41 10.27
CA LEU A 177 -0.87 -7.45 10.77
C LEU A 177 0.60 -7.14 10.47
N PHE A 178 0.92 -6.53 9.32
CA PHE A 178 2.31 -6.08 9.05
C PHE A 178 2.71 -4.89 9.93
N LEU A 179 1.79 -3.97 10.25
CA LEU A 179 2.04 -2.87 11.18
C LEU A 179 2.28 -3.41 12.60
N GLU A 180 1.49 -4.38 13.03
CA GLU A 180 1.68 -5.09 14.31
C GLU A 180 2.99 -5.88 14.32
N ALA A 181 3.34 -6.57 13.23
CA ALA A 181 4.61 -7.30 13.11
C ALA A 181 5.81 -6.35 13.25
N GLU A 182 5.75 -5.17 12.63
CA GLU A 182 6.79 -4.14 12.79
C GLU A 182 6.86 -3.63 14.24
N ALA A 183 5.71 -3.32 14.86
CA ALA A 183 5.67 -2.89 16.24
C ALA A 183 6.20 -3.96 17.21
N ALA A 184 5.90 -5.24 16.97
CA ALA A 184 6.41 -6.37 17.75
C ALA A 184 7.93 -6.56 17.54
N GLN A 185 8.43 -6.42 16.31
CA GLN A 185 9.87 -6.49 16.02
C GLN A 185 10.65 -5.36 16.71
N ARG A 186 10.00 -4.21 16.93
CA ARG A 186 10.54 -3.08 17.69
C ARG A 186 10.37 -3.23 19.21
N GLY A 187 9.70 -4.28 19.68
CA GLY A 187 9.43 -4.53 21.09
C GLY A 187 8.35 -3.62 21.70
N TRP A 188 7.50 -3.01 20.88
CA TRP A 188 6.51 -2.03 21.32
C TRP A 188 5.22 -2.68 21.81
N ILE A 189 4.81 -3.80 21.20
CA ILE A 189 3.58 -4.52 21.55
C ILE A 189 3.89 -5.98 21.87
N GLY A 190 2.91 -6.69 22.45
CA GLY A 190 2.99 -8.14 22.66
C GLY A 190 2.86 -8.94 21.36
N GLY A 191 2.95 -10.27 21.48
CA GLY A 191 3.01 -11.18 20.32
C GLY A 191 4.42 -11.30 19.75
N THR A 192 4.62 -12.22 18.80
CA THR A 192 5.92 -12.38 18.13
C THR A 192 5.85 -11.85 16.70
N ALA A 193 6.87 -11.11 16.29
CA ALA A 193 6.96 -10.56 14.94
C ALA A 193 6.85 -11.63 13.86
N ASP A 194 7.42 -12.83 14.08
CA ASP A 194 7.31 -13.99 13.18
C ASP A 194 5.84 -14.42 12.97
N SER A 195 5.09 -14.59 14.07
CA SER A 195 3.69 -15.03 13.98
C SER A 195 2.82 -14.01 13.24
N LEU A 196 3.01 -12.72 13.53
CA LEU A 196 2.27 -11.62 12.90
C LEU A 196 2.65 -11.47 11.42
N TYR A 197 3.94 -11.54 11.09
CA TYR A 197 4.45 -11.51 9.72
C TYR A 197 3.88 -12.66 8.89
N SER A 198 3.93 -13.89 9.43
CA SER A 198 3.39 -15.07 8.76
C SER A 198 1.86 -14.99 8.59
N ALA A 199 1.16 -14.46 9.60
CA ALA A 199 -0.29 -14.21 9.52
C ALA A 199 -0.62 -13.15 8.46
N ALA A 200 0.16 -12.08 8.36
CA ALA A 200 -0.03 -11.00 7.39
C ALA A 200 0.08 -11.49 5.95
N ILE A 201 1.09 -12.34 5.66
CA ILE A 201 1.26 -12.97 4.34
C ILE A 201 0.05 -13.86 4.01
N ARG A 202 -0.39 -14.69 4.96
CA ARG A 202 -1.58 -15.54 4.77
C ARG A 202 -2.83 -14.73 4.52
N ALA A 203 -3.07 -13.69 5.33
CA ALA A 203 -4.22 -12.80 5.16
C ALA A 203 -4.20 -12.11 3.78
N SER A 204 -3.02 -11.63 3.35
CA SER A 204 -2.84 -11.02 2.02
C SER A 204 -3.14 -12.01 0.90
N MET A 205 -2.64 -13.24 1.00
CA MET A 205 -2.85 -14.29 -0.01
C MET A 205 -4.31 -14.77 -0.06
N LYS A 206 -4.91 -15.00 1.11
CA LYS A 206 -6.29 -15.44 1.25
C LYS A 206 -7.28 -14.42 0.72
N GLN A 207 -7.01 -13.12 0.88
CA GLN A 207 -7.82 -12.04 0.29
C GLN A 207 -7.99 -12.20 -1.23
N TYR A 208 -7.01 -12.81 -1.90
CA TYR A 208 -7.03 -13.02 -3.35
C TYR A 208 -7.27 -14.49 -3.74
N GLY A 209 -7.80 -15.31 -2.84
CA GLY A 209 -8.17 -16.69 -3.12
C GLY A 209 -6.99 -17.67 -3.26
N ILE A 210 -5.78 -17.27 -2.87
CA ILE A 210 -4.63 -18.18 -2.84
C ILE A 210 -4.81 -19.13 -1.65
N SER A 211 -4.70 -20.44 -1.92
CA SER A 211 -4.94 -21.48 -0.91
C SER A 211 -3.92 -21.45 0.24
N ASP A 212 -4.35 -21.91 1.41
CA ASP A 212 -3.47 -22.06 2.58
C ASP A 212 -2.26 -22.96 2.29
N SER A 213 -2.42 -23.98 1.43
CA SER A 213 -1.30 -24.83 0.98
C SER A 213 -0.25 -24.05 0.20
N ALA A 214 -0.66 -23.17 -0.72
CA ALA A 214 0.26 -22.32 -1.49
C ALA A 214 0.94 -21.27 -0.59
N SER A 215 0.19 -20.68 0.34
CA SER A 215 0.75 -19.75 1.33
C SER A 215 1.75 -20.44 2.27
N ASN A 216 1.46 -21.66 2.74
CA ASN A 216 2.37 -22.48 3.53
C ASN A 216 3.66 -22.79 2.77
N ALA A 217 3.55 -23.22 1.52
CA ALA A 217 4.70 -23.51 0.68
C ALA A 217 5.58 -22.25 0.48
N TYR A 218 4.96 -21.09 0.23
CA TYR A 218 5.68 -19.82 0.11
C TYR A 218 6.43 -19.43 1.40
N LEU A 219 5.76 -19.50 2.56
CA LEU A 219 6.34 -19.21 3.87
C LEU A 219 7.48 -20.17 4.26
N SER A 220 7.52 -21.36 3.68
CA SER A 220 8.57 -22.35 3.92
C SER A 220 9.91 -22.05 3.22
N ASP A 221 9.96 -21.09 2.28
CA ASP A 221 11.22 -20.69 1.62
C ASP A 221 12.14 -20.04 2.65
N THR A 222 13.13 -20.80 3.12
CA THR A 222 14.06 -20.41 4.18
C THR A 222 15.10 -19.37 3.74
N VAL A 223 15.20 -19.13 2.43
CA VAL A 223 16.19 -18.22 1.85
C VAL A 223 15.58 -16.83 1.68
N ARG A 224 14.31 -16.76 1.26
CA ARG A 224 13.65 -15.49 0.90
C ARG A 224 12.61 -15.07 1.92
N VAL A 225 11.67 -15.97 2.22
CA VAL A 225 10.38 -15.60 2.83
C VAL A 225 10.34 -15.84 4.32
N ARG A 226 10.87 -16.96 4.81
CA ARG A 226 10.80 -17.32 6.22
C ARG A 226 11.36 -16.19 7.09
N TYR A 227 10.64 -15.86 8.15
CA TYR A 227 11.01 -14.76 9.03
C TYR A 227 12.40 -14.96 9.62
N ASN A 228 13.20 -13.91 9.61
CA ASN A 228 14.49 -13.83 10.24
C ASN A 228 14.53 -12.56 11.11
N PRO A 229 14.64 -12.68 12.45
CA PRO A 229 14.65 -11.51 13.33
C PRO A 229 15.82 -10.54 13.04
N ALA A 230 16.92 -11.00 12.46
CA ALA A 230 18.06 -10.14 12.09
C ALA A 230 17.73 -9.19 10.92
N THR A 231 16.79 -9.56 10.05
CA THR A 231 16.35 -8.75 8.89
C THR A 231 14.85 -8.47 8.91
N GLY A 232 14.20 -8.66 10.07
CA GLY A 232 12.75 -8.71 10.21
C GLY A 232 12.05 -7.46 9.70
N LEU A 233 12.57 -6.27 10.03
CA LEU A 233 12.01 -4.99 9.56
C LEU A 233 12.02 -4.89 8.03
N THR A 234 13.10 -5.33 7.37
CA THR A 234 13.20 -5.34 5.91
C THR A 234 12.25 -6.35 5.29
N GLN A 235 12.13 -7.55 5.86
CA GLN A 235 11.19 -8.57 5.37
C GLN A 235 9.74 -8.11 5.50
N ILE A 236 9.37 -7.56 6.67
CA ILE A 236 8.05 -7.00 6.93
C ILE A 236 7.73 -5.88 5.94
N ALA A 237 8.62 -4.90 5.77
CA ALA A 237 8.41 -3.79 4.85
C ALA A 237 8.25 -4.26 3.39
N TYR A 238 9.05 -5.23 2.95
CA TYR A 238 8.94 -5.79 1.60
C TYR A 238 7.60 -6.49 1.37
N GLN A 239 7.20 -7.38 2.28
CA GLN A 239 5.96 -8.14 2.15
C GLN A 239 4.72 -7.24 2.30
N LYS A 240 4.81 -6.20 3.12
CA LYS A 240 3.81 -5.13 3.21
C LYS A 240 3.68 -4.40 1.87
N TRP A 241 4.79 -4.00 1.26
CA TRP A 241 4.80 -3.38 -0.07
C TRP A 241 4.14 -4.27 -1.14
N VAL A 242 4.42 -5.58 -1.15
CA VAL A 242 3.75 -6.52 -2.05
C VAL A 242 2.23 -6.52 -1.82
N SER A 243 1.79 -6.54 -0.55
CA SER A 243 0.36 -6.57 -0.20
C SER A 243 -0.42 -5.30 -0.60
N MET A 244 0.27 -4.16 -0.71
CA MET A 244 -0.31 -2.84 -0.96
C MET A 244 -0.43 -2.49 -2.46
N PHE A 245 -0.51 -3.48 -3.34
CA PHE A 245 -0.48 -3.28 -4.80
C PHE A 245 -1.45 -2.21 -5.34
N MET A 246 -2.68 -2.17 -4.82
CA MET A 246 -3.69 -1.18 -5.20
C MET A 246 -3.77 0.05 -4.29
N GLN A 247 -2.87 0.16 -3.32
CA GLN A 247 -2.79 1.24 -2.33
C GLN A 247 -1.55 2.10 -2.61
N GLY A 248 -1.37 2.52 -3.86
CA GLY A 248 -0.12 3.09 -4.36
C GLY A 248 0.41 4.30 -3.58
N MET A 249 -0.46 5.18 -3.09
CA MET A 249 -0.06 6.33 -2.26
C MET A 249 0.53 5.89 -0.90
N GLU A 250 -0.10 4.91 -0.26
CA GLU A 250 0.39 4.34 1.00
C GLU A 250 1.67 3.54 0.77
N ALA A 251 1.72 2.73 -0.30
CA ALA A 251 2.93 2.03 -0.70
C ALA A 251 4.10 2.99 -0.93
N TRP A 252 3.88 4.13 -1.61
CA TRP A 252 4.90 5.15 -1.81
C TRP A 252 5.32 5.84 -0.51
N THR A 253 4.40 6.11 0.42
CA THR A 253 4.72 6.59 1.78
C THR A 253 5.63 5.60 2.51
N GLU A 254 5.31 4.31 2.46
CA GLU A 254 6.08 3.26 3.13
C GLU A 254 7.45 3.02 2.51
N VAL A 255 7.57 3.03 1.17
CA VAL A 255 8.89 2.96 0.52
C VAL A 255 9.74 4.18 0.90
N ARG A 256 9.18 5.39 0.95
CA ARG A 256 9.94 6.59 1.38
C ARG A 256 10.39 6.50 2.83
N ARG A 257 9.58 5.91 3.71
CA ARG A 257 9.91 5.70 5.13
C ARG A 257 10.95 4.60 5.34
N THR A 258 10.76 3.46 4.70
CA THR A 258 11.55 2.23 4.96
C THR A 258 12.72 2.05 4.01
N GLN A 259 12.69 2.69 2.84
CA GLN A 259 13.59 2.46 1.70
C GLN A 259 13.49 1.01 1.16
N VAL A 260 12.39 0.31 1.44
CA VAL A 260 12.14 -1.08 1.06
C VAL A 260 10.85 -1.22 0.24
N PRO A 261 10.89 -1.90 -0.93
CA PRO A 261 12.11 -2.32 -1.62
C PRO A 261 12.95 -1.12 -2.05
N THR A 262 14.24 -1.33 -2.26
CA THR A 262 15.10 -0.31 -2.86
C THR A 262 14.67 -0.10 -4.31
N LEU A 263 14.06 1.05 -4.57
CA LEU A 263 13.64 1.44 -5.91
C LEU A 263 14.71 2.33 -6.55
N VAL A 264 14.94 2.13 -7.85
CA VAL A 264 15.88 2.93 -8.64
C VAL A 264 15.13 3.74 -9.69
N PRO A 265 15.59 4.95 -10.03
CA PRO A 265 15.04 5.72 -11.14
C PRO A 265 15.05 4.92 -12.46
N GLY A 266 14.09 5.25 -13.33
CA GLY A 266 14.04 4.70 -14.68
C GLY A 266 15.22 5.11 -15.56
N PRO A 267 15.46 4.41 -16.68
CA PRO A 267 16.59 4.69 -17.56
C PRO A 267 16.59 6.10 -18.16
N ASN A 268 15.42 6.72 -18.33
CA ASN A 268 15.29 8.10 -18.84
C ASN A 268 14.85 9.09 -17.76
N ALA A 269 15.02 8.75 -16.47
CA ALA A 269 14.68 9.66 -15.39
C ALA A 269 15.60 10.89 -15.44
N VAL A 270 15.00 12.08 -15.42
CA VAL A 270 15.73 13.36 -15.34
C VAL A 270 16.32 13.57 -13.94
N LEU A 271 15.66 13.03 -12.91
CA LEU A 271 16.11 13.09 -11.53
C LEU A 271 16.97 11.88 -11.19
N ALA A 272 18.06 12.12 -10.47
CA ALA A 272 18.95 11.06 -9.97
C ALA A 272 18.32 10.19 -8.86
N LYS A 273 17.17 10.61 -8.31
CA LYS A 273 16.42 9.89 -7.28
C LYS A 273 14.93 9.93 -7.61
N ILE A 274 14.19 8.94 -7.14
CA ILE A 274 12.72 8.93 -7.23
C ILE A 274 12.18 10.10 -6.38
N PRO A 275 11.18 10.86 -6.87
CA PRO A 275 10.57 11.94 -6.09
C PRO A 275 10.13 11.50 -4.69
N GLU A 276 10.37 12.38 -3.73
CA GLU A 276 10.00 12.25 -2.32
C GLU A 276 8.64 12.88 -2.01
N ARG A 277 8.12 13.71 -2.91
CA ARG A 277 6.86 14.44 -2.76
C ARG A 277 6.33 14.90 -4.11
N LEU A 278 5.11 15.46 -4.09
CA LEU A 278 4.54 16.21 -5.20
C LEU A 278 4.81 17.71 -4.98
N PRO A 279 4.92 18.50 -6.08
CA PRO A 279 5.08 19.94 -5.97
C PRO A 279 3.80 20.58 -5.39
N TYR A 280 3.91 21.78 -4.84
CA TYR A 280 2.71 22.58 -4.56
C TYR A 280 2.05 22.98 -5.88
N ALA A 281 0.72 23.11 -5.87
CA ALA A 281 -0.03 23.54 -7.05
C ALA A 281 0.37 24.96 -7.47
N ASP A 282 0.46 25.19 -8.77
CA ASP A 282 0.87 26.50 -9.32
C ASP A 282 -0.07 27.64 -8.89
N ASN A 283 -1.37 27.35 -8.75
CA ASN A 283 -2.36 28.32 -8.28
C ASN A 283 -2.07 28.81 -6.85
N GLU A 284 -1.54 27.98 -5.96
CA GLU A 284 -1.21 28.40 -4.59
C GLU A 284 -0.05 29.40 -4.58
N GLN A 285 0.85 29.32 -5.56
CA GLN A 285 1.96 30.26 -5.69
C GLN A 285 1.48 31.68 -6.04
N VAL A 286 0.30 31.79 -6.66
CA VAL A 286 -0.32 33.06 -7.06
C VAL A 286 -1.31 33.54 -5.99
N LEU A 287 -2.21 32.66 -5.55
CA LEU A 287 -3.34 33.02 -4.69
C LEU A 287 -2.96 33.05 -3.20
N ASN A 288 -1.86 32.39 -2.81
CA ASN A 288 -1.53 32.14 -1.42
C ASN A 288 -0.01 32.18 -1.14
N GLN A 289 0.69 33.04 -1.89
CA GLN A 289 2.16 33.06 -1.97
C GLN A 289 2.86 33.11 -0.61
N ALA A 290 2.37 33.94 0.31
CA ALA A 290 2.99 34.09 1.64
C ALA A 290 2.98 32.78 2.44
N ASN A 291 1.88 32.03 2.39
CA ASN A 291 1.76 30.74 3.09
C ASN A 291 2.58 29.65 2.39
N VAL A 292 2.65 29.65 1.05
CA VAL A 292 3.55 28.74 0.32
C VAL A 292 5.01 29.00 0.70
N ALA A 293 5.44 30.26 0.74
CA ALA A 293 6.80 30.62 1.12
C ALA A 293 7.13 30.18 2.56
N ALA A 294 6.20 30.40 3.50
CA ALA A 294 6.34 29.94 4.87
C ALA A 294 6.43 28.40 4.97
N ALA A 295 5.61 27.67 4.21
CA ALA A 295 5.60 26.20 4.20
C ALA A 295 6.86 25.59 3.57
N VAL A 296 7.39 26.21 2.50
CA VAL A 296 8.67 25.84 1.87
C VAL A 296 9.81 26.01 2.86
N ALA A 297 9.87 27.17 3.54
CA ALA A 297 10.89 27.45 4.53
C ALA A 297 10.81 26.50 5.75
N ALA A 298 9.61 26.28 6.29
CA ALA A 298 9.38 25.43 7.47
C ALA A 298 9.75 23.95 7.24
N GLN A 299 9.67 23.47 5.99
CA GLN A 299 10.02 22.10 5.63
C GLN A 299 11.42 21.99 5.02
N HIS A 300 12.18 23.09 5.01
CA HIS A 300 13.53 23.17 4.46
C HIS A 300 13.63 22.75 2.98
N PHE A 301 12.57 23.02 2.22
CA PHE A 301 12.56 22.76 0.78
C PHE A 301 13.31 23.87 0.04
N THR A 302 13.97 23.51 -1.06
CA THR A 302 14.70 24.46 -1.91
C THR A 302 13.77 25.36 -2.73
N SER A 303 12.56 24.88 -3.03
CA SER A 303 11.51 25.63 -3.72
C SER A 303 10.13 25.00 -3.50
N SER A 304 9.08 25.65 -4.00
CA SER A 304 7.71 25.08 -4.04
C SER A 304 7.62 23.83 -4.92
N THR A 305 8.54 23.68 -5.88
CA THR A 305 8.65 22.58 -6.83
C THR A 305 9.71 21.55 -6.45
N ASP A 306 10.30 21.65 -5.26
CA ASP A 306 11.28 20.67 -4.76
C ASP A 306 10.64 19.28 -4.66
N LEU A 307 11.19 18.33 -5.41
CA LEU A 307 10.76 16.93 -5.45
C LEU A 307 11.71 15.99 -4.72
N GLN A 308 12.88 16.44 -4.28
CA GLN A 308 13.98 15.57 -3.83
C GLN A 308 14.21 15.62 -2.32
N THR A 309 13.84 16.71 -1.66
CA THR A 309 13.95 16.80 -0.21
C THR A 309 12.98 15.84 0.47
N PRO A 310 13.45 14.92 1.33
CA PRO A 310 12.57 13.99 2.04
C PRO A 310 11.53 14.72 2.89
N LEU A 311 10.33 14.16 2.97
CA LEU A 311 9.29 14.66 3.87
C LEU A 311 9.67 14.37 5.33
N TRP A 312 9.24 15.26 6.23
CA TRP A 312 9.62 15.25 7.66
C TRP A 312 9.46 13.87 8.33
N PHE A 313 8.37 13.15 8.04
CA PHE A 313 8.06 11.86 8.67
C PHE A 313 9.06 10.75 8.32
N THR A 314 9.81 10.91 7.22
CA THR A 314 10.75 9.87 6.77
C THR A 314 11.93 9.71 7.73
N GLY A 315 12.25 10.75 8.53
CA GLY A 315 13.43 10.78 9.40
C GLY A 315 14.76 10.83 8.63
N ARG A 316 14.73 11.17 7.34
CA ARG A 316 15.92 11.25 6.48
C ARG A 316 16.31 12.72 6.24
N HIS A 317 17.62 12.96 6.19
CA HIS A 317 18.24 14.26 5.91
C HIS A 317 19.19 14.14 4.72
#